data_AF-A0A973NPI7-F1
#
_entry.id   AF-A0A973NPI7-F1
#
_cell.length_a   1.000
_cell.length_b   1.000
_cell.length_c   1.000
_cell.angle_alpha   90.00
_cell.angle_beta   90.00
_cell.angle_gamma   90.00
#
_symmetry.space_group_name_H-M   'P 1'
#
loop_
_entity.id
_entity.type
_entity.pdbx_description
1 polymer ?
#
loop_
_entity_poly.entity_id
_entity_poly.type
_entity_poly.pdbx_seq_one_letter_code
_entity_poly.pdbx_strand_id
1 'polypeptide(L)'
;MRVLHWMVVVGATILAVAPAAAQNYDPRYPVCLQTWHDKGTIIINCSYTSMEQCRATASGLSAMCLENPYWRGLTGQNSQRR
;
A
#
# COMPACT_ATOMS: atom_id res chain seq x y z
N MET A 1 40.29 1.70 36.51
CA MET A 1 39.57 0.66 35.73
C MET A 1 38.28 1.29 35.21
N ARG A 2 38.33 1.80 33.96
CA ARG A 2 37.32 2.66 33.31
C ARG A 2 36.59 1.85 32.23
N VAL A 3 35.89 0.78 32.63
CA VAL A 3 35.28 -0.14 31.63
C VAL A 3 33.88 -0.64 31.99
N LEU A 4 33.29 -0.17 33.08
CA LEU A 4 31.97 -0.63 33.51
C LEU A 4 30.91 0.48 33.46
N HIS A 5 30.85 1.26 32.37
CA HIS A 5 29.89 2.37 32.22
C HIS A 5 29.33 2.48 30.78
N TRP A 6 29.36 1.41 29.99
CA TRP A 6 28.87 1.44 28.59
C TRP A 6 27.97 0.25 28.21
N MET A 7 27.37 -0.42 29.19
CA MET A 7 26.50 -1.60 28.95
C MET A 7 25.13 -1.46 29.63
N VAL A 8 24.60 -0.24 29.73
CA VAL A 8 23.17 -0.04 30.03
C VAL A 8 22.52 0.65 28.84
N VAL A 9 22.47 -0.14 27.77
CA VAL A 9 21.34 -0.30 26.86
C VAL A 9 20.35 0.85 26.91
N VAL A 10 20.54 1.77 25.96
CA VAL A 10 19.51 2.64 25.39
C VAL A 10 18.36 1.74 24.92
N GLY A 11 17.35 1.58 25.76
CA GLY A 11 16.08 0.94 25.43
C GLY A 11 15.28 1.87 24.54
N ALA A 12 15.51 1.76 23.24
CA ALA A 12 14.84 2.52 22.21
C ALA A 12 13.31 2.41 22.31
N THR A 13 12.69 3.54 22.62
CA THR A 13 11.51 4.12 21.95
C THR A 13 10.45 3.13 21.42
N ILE A 14 9.35 3.02 22.16
CA ILE A 14 7.95 3.03 21.69
C ILE A 14 7.65 2.15 20.47
N LEU A 15 7.09 0.95 20.72
CA LEU A 15 6.29 0.22 19.73
C LEU A 15 5.03 1.02 19.38
N ALA A 16 5.14 1.93 18.42
CA ALA A 16 4.00 2.32 17.62
C ALA A 16 3.87 1.28 16.50
N VAL A 17 3.27 0.13 16.82
CA VAL A 17 2.62 -0.70 15.79
C VAL A 17 1.39 0.09 15.34
N ALA A 18 1.62 1.10 14.50
CA ALA A 18 0.55 1.60 13.65
C ALA A 18 0.03 0.39 12.87
N PRO A 19 -1.30 0.22 12.74
CA PRO A 19 -1.84 -0.89 11.99
C PRO A 19 -1.20 -0.86 10.61
N ALA A 20 -0.84 -2.06 10.17
CA ALA A 20 -0.23 -2.33 8.90
C ALA A 20 -0.82 -1.42 7.81
N ALA A 21 0.06 -0.86 6.98
CA ALA A 21 -0.26 -0.65 5.59
C ALA A 21 -0.49 -2.03 4.93
N ALA A 22 -1.43 -2.82 5.45
CA ALA A 22 -2.08 -3.91 4.78
C ALA A 22 -3.02 -3.23 3.79
N GLN A 23 -2.36 -2.75 2.75
CA GLN A 23 -2.91 -2.42 1.45
C GLN A 23 -4.03 -3.41 1.21
N ASN A 24 -5.25 -2.92 1.00
CA ASN A 24 -6.44 -3.74 0.83
C ASN A 24 -6.38 -4.41 -0.55
N TYR A 25 -5.34 -5.23 -0.76
CA TYR A 25 -5.10 -6.07 -1.92
C TYR A 25 -6.03 -7.25 -1.81
N ASP A 26 -7.29 -7.01 -2.15
CA ASP A 26 -8.23 -8.10 -2.32
C ASP A 26 -7.88 -8.81 -3.66
N PRO A 27 -7.48 -10.10 -3.61
CA PRO A 27 -7.03 -10.84 -4.80
C PRO A 27 -8.15 -11.08 -5.82
N ARG A 28 -9.41 -10.74 -5.49
CA ARG A 28 -10.56 -10.81 -6.40
C ARG A 28 -10.59 -9.64 -7.38
N TYR A 29 -9.99 -8.50 -7.03
CA TYR A 29 -10.08 -7.28 -7.82
C TYR A 29 -8.79 -7.00 -8.60
N PRO A 30 -8.85 -6.75 -9.92
CA PRO A 30 -7.71 -6.42 -10.76
C PRO A 30 -7.06 -5.07 -10.49
N VAL A 31 -7.81 -4.11 -9.95
CA VAL A 31 -7.39 -2.70 -9.93
C VAL A 31 -7.41 -2.15 -8.52
N CYS A 32 -6.36 -1.40 -8.21
CA CYS A 32 -6.11 -0.72 -6.95
C CYS A 32 -6.12 0.79 -7.12
N LEU A 33 -6.75 1.50 -6.20
CA LEU A 33 -6.65 2.94 -6.05
C LEU A 33 -5.64 3.26 -4.95
N GLN A 34 -4.57 3.95 -5.30
CA GLN A 34 -3.59 4.50 -4.36
C GLN A 34 -3.89 5.98 -4.15
N THR A 35 -4.28 6.38 -2.94
CA THR A 35 -4.48 7.79 -2.56
C THR A 35 -3.31 8.29 -1.71
N TRP A 36 -2.88 9.52 -1.97
CA TRP A 36 -1.94 10.25 -1.13
C TRP A 36 -2.70 11.25 -0.29
N HIS A 37 -2.46 11.18 1.01
CA HIS A 37 -2.99 12.11 1.98
C HIS A 37 -1.88 13.00 2.51
N ASP A 38 -2.29 14.06 3.20
CA ASP A 38 -1.37 14.93 3.93
C ASP A 38 -0.47 14.12 4.86
N LYS A 39 0.73 14.66 5.10
CA LYS A 39 1.80 14.00 5.89
C LYS A 39 2.42 12.76 5.23
N GLY A 40 2.19 12.54 3.93
CA GLY A 40 2.83 11.45 3.17
C GLY A 40 2.21 10.08 3.40
N THR A 41 0.98 10.03 3.92
CA THR A 41 0.26 8.77 4.12
C THR A 41 -0.24 8.25 2.78
N ILE A 42 0.07 6.99 2.48
CA ILE A 42 -0.36 6.30 1.26
C ILE A 42 -1.39 5.25 1.65
N ILE A 43 -2.59 5.33 1.07
CA ILE A 43 -3.64 4.33 1.26
C ILE A 43 -3.88 3.62 -0.07
N ILE A 44 -3.90 2.29 -0.06
CA ILE A 44 -4.18 1.48 -1.25
C ILE A 44 -5.46 0.67 -1.04
N ASN A 45 -6.41 0.81 -1.97
CA ASN A 45 -7.68 0.11 -1.97
C ASN A 45 -7.92 -0.64 -3.28
N CYS A 46 -7.91 -1.97 -3.25
CA CYS A 46 -8.16 -2.82 -4.42
C CYS A 46 -9.56 -3.41 -4.35
N SER A 47 -10.55 -2.58 -4.68
CA SER A 47 -11.96 -2.99 -4.78
C SER A 47 -12.55 -2.70 -6.16
N TYR A 48 -11.70 -2.43 -7.16
CA TYR A 48 -12.10 -2.02 -8.50
C TYR A 48 -11.91 -3.13 -9.51
N THR A 49 -12.90 -3.31 -10.38
CA THR A 49 -12.86 -4.34 -11.44
C THR A 49 -12.31 -3.82 -12.77
N SER A 50 -12.24 -2.49 -12.95
CA SER A 50 -11.79 -1.85 -14.20
C SER A 50 -11.01 -0.56 -13.94
N MET A 51 -10.06 -0.24 -14.82
CA MET A 51 -9.25 0.98 -14.73
C MET A 51 -10.09 2.25 -14.91
N GLU A 52 -11.11 2.21 -15.76
CA GLU A 52 -12.05 3.32 -15.94
C GLU A 52 -12.82 3.66 -14.65
N GLN A 53 -13.28 2.64 -13.91
CA GLN A 53 -14.00 2.79 -12.66
C GLN A 53 -13.09 3.38 -11.57
N CYS A 54 -11.84 2.93 -11.53
CA CYS A 54 -10.84 3.51 -10.64
C CYS A 54 -10.55 4.97 -11.02
N ARG A 55 -10.36 5.29 -12.31
CA ARG A 55 -10.10 6.67 -12.78
C ARG A 55 -11.25 7.62 -12.47
N ALA A 56 -12.49 7.17 -12.61
CA ALA A 56 -13.66 7.95 -12.25
C ALA A 56 -13.64 8.33 -10.76
N THR A 57 -13.16 7.43 -9.89
CA THR A 57 -13.01 7.71 -8.45
C THR A 57 -11.76 8.54 -8.14
N ALA A 58 -10.66 8.30 -8.86
CA ALA A 58 -9.40 9.05 -8.71
C ALA A 58 -9.54 10.51 -9.17
N SER A 59 -10.50 10.79 -10.07
CA SER A 59 -10.75 12.12 -10.59
C SER A 59 -11.07 13.10 -9.47
N GLY A 60 -10.23 14.14 -9.32
CA GLY A 60 -10.38 15.15 -8.28
C GLY A 60 -9.75 14.80 -6.93
N LEU A 61 -9.12 13.63 -6.82
CA LEU A 61 -8.33 13.22 -5.66
C LEU A 61 -6.84 13.20 -6.01
N SER A 62 -5.99 13.36 -5.01
CA SER A 62 -4.57 12.98 -5.10
C SER A 62 -4.48 11.45 -5.09
N ALA A 63 -4.83 10.80 -6.20
CA ALA A 63 -4.82 9.35 -6.31
C ALA A 63 -4.36 8.84 -7.68
N MET A 64 -3.78 7.64 -7.72
CA MET A 64 -3.46 6.90 -8.94
C MET A 64 -4.08 5.51 -8.95
N CYS A 65 -4.35 5.01 -10.16
CA CYS A 65 -4.82 3.66 -10.38
C CYS A 65 -3.64 2.76 -10.73
N LEU A 66 -3.56 1.61 -10.07
CA LEU A 66 -2.53 0.60 -10.24
C LEU A 66 -3.17 -0.76 -10.50
N GLU A 67 -2.43 -1.62 -11.19
CA GLU A 67 -2.80 -3.02 -11.34
C GLU A 67 -2.49 -3.78 -10.05
N ASN A 68 -3.40 -4.66 -9.63
CA ASN A 68 -3.22 -5.46 -8.42
C ASN A 68 -2.28 -6.64 -8.71
N PRO A 69 -1.06 -6.68 -8.13
CA PRO A 69 -0.13 -7.80 -8.34
C PRO A 69 -0.63 -9.12 -7.74
N TYR A 70 -1.56 -9.07 -6.78
CA TYR A 70 -2.15 -10.24 -6.15
C TYR A 70 -3.45 -10.70 -6.82
N TRP A 71 -3.86 -10.04 -7.89
CA TRP A 71 -5.05 -10.44 -8.62
C TRP A 71 -4.87 -11.83 -9.22
N ARG A 72 -5.76 -12.74 -8.83
CA ARG A 72 -5.79 -14.13 -9.34
C ARG A 72 -6.71 -14.28 -10.55
N GLY A 73 -7.02 -13.19 -11.25
CA GLY A 73 -7.80 -13.22 -12.49
C GLY A 73 -7.03 -13.88 -13.62
N LEU A 74 -7.79 -14.36 -14.62
CA LEU A 74 -7.45 -15.35 -15.63
C LEU A 74 -6.04 -15.17 -16.26
N THR A 75 -5.04 -15.72 -15.56
CA THR A 75 -3.80 -16.25 -16.10
C THR A 75 -2.88 -15.23 -16.79
N GLY A 76 -2.20 -14.40 -15.99
CA GLY A 76 -0.89 -13.80 -16.33
C GLY A 76 -0.75 -13.08 -17.68
N GLN A 77 -0.77 -11.75 -17.64
CA GLN A 77 0.12 -10.90 -18.46
C GLN A 77 -0.05 -10.86 -20.01
N ASN A 78 -1.06 -11.49 -20.65
CA ASN A 78 -1.31 -11.33 -22.12
C ASN A 78 -2.59 -10.55 -22.49
N SER A 79 -3.21 -9.84 -21.55
CA SER A 79 -4.24 -8.81 -21.83
C SER A 79 -3.84 -7.40 -21.40
N GLN A 80 -2.58 -7.22 -21.00
CA GLN A 80 -2.03 -6.00 -20.40
C GLN A 80 -1.49 -4.98 -21.44
N ARG A 81 -1.49 -5.29 -22.74
CA ARG A 81 -0.86 -4.48 -23.80
C ARG A 81 -1.47 -4.73 -25.21
N ARG A 82 -2.67 -4.25 -25.49
CA ARG A 82 -3.06 -3.89 -26.87
C ARG A 82 -4.05 -2.73 -26.86
#